data_AF-A0A382JQA9-F1
#
_entry.id   AF-A0A382JQA9-F1
#
_cell.length_a   1.000
_cell.length_b   1.000
_cell.length_c   1.000
_cell.angle_alpha   90.00
_cell.angle_beta   90.00
_cell.angle_gamma   90.00
#
_symmetry.space_group_name_H-M   'P 1'
#
loop_
_entity.id
_entity.type
_entity.pdbx_description
1 polymer ?
#
loop_
_entity_poly.entity_id
_entity_poly.type
_entity_poly.pdbx_seq_one_letter_code
_entity_poly.pdbx_strand_id
1 'polypeptide(L)'
;MITLLLTIALVGSNMDIILKQSVVYQVRAEITENPTISERFATVEEFDNFIQEQTDQRIQTLGLDNPWYSPQRIGFTMYKILILDFGNATFLTSDSGSSNVGDILLEKIPKTVLLFTTATIIISIIGIFLGALAGS
;
A
#
# COMPACT_ATOMS: atom_id res chain seq x y z
N MET A 1 -9.86 8.01 -13.20
CA MET A 1 -8.53 8.65 -13.34
C MET A 1 -8.40 9.90 -12.47
N ILE A 2 -9.30 10.90 -12.59
CA ILE A 2 -9.25 12.11 -11.75
C ILE A 2 -9.31 11.79 -10.25
N THR A 3 -10.20 10.88 -9.85
CA THR A 3 -10.34 10.45 -8.45
C THR A 3 -9.05 9.85 -7.89
N LEU A 4 -8.41 8.93 -8.64
CA LEU A 4 -7.13 8.33 -8.24
C LEU A 4 -6.03 9.37 -8.11
N LEU A 5 -5.94 10.30 -9.08
CA LEU A 5 -4.97 11.39 -9.02
C LEU A 5 -5.18 12.25 -7.77
N LEU A 6 -6.43 12.59 -7.44
CA LEU A 6 -6.76 13.34 -6.23
C LEU A 6 -6.38 12.57 -4.96
N THR A 7 -6.64 11.26 -4.91
CA THR A 7 -6.24 10.41 -3.77
C THR A 7 -4.71 10.38 -3.61
N ILE A 8 -3.96 10.20 -4.70
CA ILE A 8 -2.50 10.23 -4.67
C ILE A 8 -2.00 11.62 -4.25
N ALA A 9 -2.60 12.70 -4.74
CA ALA A 9 -2.22 14.05 -4.35
C ALA A 9 -2.47 14.32 -2.85
N LEU A 10 -3.58 13.81 -2.31
CA LEU A 10 -3.97 14.01 -0.92
C LEU A 10 -3.08 13.23 0.05
N VAL A 11 -2.74 11.98 -0.27
CA VAL A 11 -2.07 11.05 0.66
C VAL A 11 -0.59 10.81 0.30
N GLY A 12 -0.17 11.17 -0.92
CA GLY A 12 1.13 10.85 -1.48
C GLY A 12 2.32 11.30 -0.64
N SER A 13 2.23 12.49 -0.03
CA SER A 13 3.28 12.99 0.88
C SER A 13 3.48 12.07 2.09
N ASN A 14 2.38 11.62 2.72
CA ASN A 14 2.47 10.73 3.88
C ASN A 14 2.96 9.34 3.47
N MET A 15 2.52 8.86 2.32
CA MET A 15 2.99 7.59 1.77
C MET A 15 4.48 7.59 1.47
N ASP A 16 5.05 8.69 0.94
CA ASP A 16 6.48 8.77 0.67
C ASP A 16 7.32 8.67 1.95
N ILE A 17 6.88 9.33 3.02
CA ILE A 17 7.52 9.26 4.34
C ILE A 17 7.47 7.83 4.88
N ILE A 18 6.29 7.20 4.84
CA ILE A 18 6.09 5.83 5.32
C ILE A 18 6.95 4.84 4.53
N LEU A 19 7.04 4.98 3.21
CA LEU A 19 7.87 4.12 2.36
C LEU A 19 9.35 4.26 2.70
N LYS A 20 9.86 5.48 2.86
CA LYS A 20 11.27 5.72 3.25
C LYS A 20 11.57 5.17 4.64
N GLN A 21 10.69 5.40 5.61
CA GLN A 21 10.82 4.85 6.96
C GLN A 21 10.79 3.32 6.96
N SER A 22 9.94 2.71 6.12
CA SER A 22 9.88 1.26 5.96
C SER A 22 11.19 0.70 5.41
N VAL A 23 11.82 1.38 4.44
CA VAL A 23 13.14 0.97 3.93
C VAL A 23 14.20 1.00 5.03
N VAL A 24 14.27 2.09 5.81
CA VAL A 24 15.20 2.19 6.95
C VAL A 24 14.98 1.05 7.94
N TYR A 25 13.71 0.77 8.27
CA TYR A 25 13.34 -0.31 9.19
C TYR A 25 13.74 -1.69 8.65
N GLN A 26 13.44 -1.97 7.38
CA GLN A 26 13.77 -3.24 6.72
C GLN A 26 15.29 -3.47 6.68
N VAL A 27 16.07 -2.45 6.30
CA VAL A 27 17.54 -2.55 6.24
C VAL A 27 18.12 -2.81 7.64
N ARG A 28 17.63 -2.10 8.66
CA ARG A 28 18.04 -2.33 10.05
C ARG A 28 17.68 -3.72 10.55
N ALA A 29 16.47 -4.20 10.25
CA ALA A 29 16.04 -5.55 10.61
C ALA A 29 16.91 -6.61 9.94
N GLU A 30 17.11 -6.51 8.61
CA GLU A 30 17.93 -7.43 7.82
C GLU A 30 19.37 -7.55 8.35
N ILE A 31 19.96 -6.43 8.77
CA ILE A 31 21.33 -6.40 9.30
C ILE A 31 21.39 -6.90 10.75
N THR A 32 20.40 -6.58 11.59
CA THR A 32 20.36 -7.03 12.99
C THR A 32 20.06 -8.53 13.11
N GLU A 33 19.26 -9.07 12.20
CA GLU A 33 18.97 -10.50 12.11
C GLU A 33 20.16 -11.32 11.61
N ASN A 34 21.19 -10.67 11.04
CA ASN A 34 22.43 -11.32 10.61
C ASN A 34 23.61 -10.99 11.55
N PRO A 35 23.86 -11.81 12.59
CA PRO A 35 24.87 -11.54 13.60
C PRO A 35 26.31 -11.44 13.02
N THR A 36 26.57 -12.08 11.88
CA THR A 36 27.89 -12.03 11.22
C THR A 36 28.24 -10.65 10.65
N ILE A 37 27.24 -9.79 10.41
CA ILE A 37 27.44 -8.43 9.93
C ILE A 37 27.68 -7.50 11.13
N SER A 38 26.88 -7.62 12.19
CA SER A 38 27.06 -6.80 13.41
C SER A 38 28.41 -7.02 14.10
N GLU A 39 28.95 -8.24 14.06
CA GLU A 39 30.24 -8.58 14.68
C GLU A 39 31.46 -8.06 13.91
N ARG A 40 31.27 -7.55 12.67
CA ARG A 40 32.37 -7.06 11.81
C ARG A 40 32.77 -5.61 12.05
N PHE A 41 31.98 -4.85 12.78
CA PHE A 41 32.24 -3.42 13.00
C PHE A 41 32.88 -3.20 14.37
N ALA A 42 33.98 -2.45 14.39
CA ALA A 42 34.73 -2.17 15.61
C ALA A 42 34.08 -1.05 16.44
N THR A 43 33.27 -0.20 15.80
CA THR A 43 32.60 0.95 16.43
C THR A 43 31.14 1.05 16.02
N VAL A 44 30.33 1.69 16.88
CA VAL A 44 28.91 1.98 16.59
C VAL A 44 28.77 2.94 15.40
N GLU A 45 29.71 3.87 15.24
CA GLU A 45 29.70 4.86 14.14
C GLU A 45 29.91 4.21 12.77
N GLU A 46 30.87 3.28 12.64
CA GLU A 46 31.06 2.51 11.39
C GLU A 46 29.83 1.67 11.05
N PHE A 47 29.18 1.09 12.06
CA PHE A 47 27.96 0.32 11.88
C PHE A 47 26.79 1.19 11.39
N ASP A 48 26.54 2.33 12.03
CA ASP A 48 25.47 3.25 11.61
C ASP A 48 25.74 3.82 10.21
N ASN A 49 26.99 4.13 9.86
CA ASN A 49 27.35 4.56 8.51
C ASN A 49 27.06 3.48 7.46
N PHE A 50 27.37 2.22 7.74
CA PHE A 50 27.02 1.10 6.86
C PHE A 50 25.50 0.95 6.68
N ILE A 51 24.73 1.07 7.76
CA ILE A 51 23.26 1.03 7.72
C ILE A 51 22.72 2.16 6.84
N GLN A 52 23.26 3.37 6.97
CA GLN A 52 22.85 4.52 6.15
C GLN A 52 23.20 4.31 4.68
N GLU A 53 24.40 3.82 4.37
CA GLU A 53 24.80 3.54 2.99
C GLU A 53 23.87 2.50 2.33
N GLN A 54 23.58 1.40 3.03
CA GLN A 54 22.65 0.38 2.55
C GLN A 54 21.23 0.93 2.37
N THR A 55 20.80 1.82 3.27
CA THR A 55 19.50 2.50 3.18
C THR A 55 19.43 3.40 1.94
N ASP A 56 20.45 4.23 1.71
CA ASP A 56 20.53 5.16 0.59
C ASP A 56 20.55 4.42 -0.75
N GLN A 57 21.32 3.33 -0.84
CA GLN A 57 21.34 2.45 -2.02
C GLN A 57 19.94 1.86 -2.30
N ARG A 58 19.22 1.44 -1.25
CA ARG A 58 17.86 0.88 -1.38
C ARG A 58 16.85 1.96 -1.79
N ILE A 59 16.95 3.17 -1.24
CA ILE A 59 16.13 4.34 -1.61
C ILE A 59 16.31 4.67 -3.09
N GLN A 60 17.56 4.73 -3.59
CA GLN A 60 17.85 4.98 -5.00
C GLN A 60 17.33 3.85 -5.90
N THR A 61 17.56 2.59 -5.53
CA THR A 61 17.10 1.43 -6.31
C THR A 61 15.57 1.40 -6.44
N LEU A 62 14.85 1.81 -5.40
CA LEU A 62 13.40 1.90 -5.39
C LEU A 62 12.85 3.20 -6.02
N GLY A 63 13.71 4.11 -6.47
CA GLY A 63 13.32 5.41 -7.02
C GLY A 63 12.65 6.34 -6.01
N LEU A 64 12.89 6.12 -4.71
CA LEU A 64 12.34 6.94 -3.61
C LEU A 64 13.14 8.24 -3.39
N ASP A 65 14.29 8.36 -4.06
CA ASP A 65 15.13 9.57 -4.15
C ASP A 65 14.41 10.71 -4.87
N ASN A 66 13.58 10.37 -5.87
CA ASN A 66 12.79 11.33 -6.62
C ASN A 66 11.61 11.86 -5.81
N PRO A 67 11.24 13.15 -5.96
CA PRO A 67 10.08 13.72 -5.28
C PRO A 67 8.81 12.91 -5.56
N TRP A 68 8.00 12.68 -4.54
CA TRP A 68 6.77 11.89 -4.64
C TRP A 68 5.79 12.44 -5.69
N TYR A 69 5.78 13.76 -5.88
CA TYR A 69 4.91 14.48 -6.81
C TYR A 69 5.47 14.51 -8.25
N SER A 70 6.62 13.89 -8.51
CA SER A 70 7.16 13.80 -9.87
C SER A 70 6.16 13.06 -10.79
N PRO A 71 5.97 13.52 -12.05
CA PRO A 71 5.05 12.88 -12.98
C PRO A 71 5.30 11.37 -13.14
N GLN A 72 6.56 10.96 -13.11
CA GLN A 72 6.99 9.57 -13.20
C GLN A 72 6.49 8.75 -12.00
N ARG A 73 6.69 9.22 -10.75
CA ARG A 73 6.26 8.49 -9.55
C ARG A 73 4.75 8.45 -9.40
N ILE A 74 4.06 9.56 -9.71
CA ILE A 74 2.59 9.57 -9.73
C ILE A 74 2.06 8.58 -10.75
N GLY A 75 2.59 8.60 -11.98
CA GLY A 75 2.20 7.69 -13.04
C GLY A 75 2.41 6.22 -12.68
N PHE A 76 3.58 5.89 -12.13
CA PHE A 76 3.91 4.54 -11.68
C PHE A 76 3.02 4.07 -10.52
N THR A 77 2.79 4.93 -9.52
CA THR A 77 1.90 4.62 -8.39
C THR A 77 0.47 4.38 -8.87
N MET A 78 -0.01 5.21 -9.79
CA MET A 78 -1.33 5.04 -10.38
C MET A 78 -1.44 3.73 -11.18
N TYR A 79 -0.42 3.38 -11.94
CA TYR A 79 -0.35 2.09 -12.64
C TYR A 79 -0.42 0.91 -11.66
N LYS A 80 0.37 0.94 -10.58
CA LYS A 80 0.33 -0.08 -9.52
C LYS A 80 -1.06 -0.24 -8.91
N ILE A 81 -1.74 0.86 -8.61
CA ILE A 81 -3.10 0.84 -8.08
C ILE A 81 -4.08 0.20 -9.08
N LEU A 82 -3.94 0.48 -10.38
CA LEU A 82 -4.80 -0.10 -11.42
C LEU A 82 -4.64 -1.62 -11.54
N ILE A 83 -3.42 -2.13 -11.38
CA ILE A 83 -3.14 -3.58 -11.37
C ILE A 83 -3.34 -4.19 -9.97
N LEU A 84 -3.82 -3.41 -8.99
CA LEU A 84 -4.05 -3.82 -7.60
C LEU A 84 -2.77 -4.27 -6.85
N ASP A 85 -1.61 -3.73 -7.21
CA ASP A 85 -0.35 -3.96 -6.50
C ASP A 85 -0.14 -2.87 -5.43
N PHE A 86 -0.53 -3.20 -4.19
CA PHE A 86 -0.38 -2.32 -3.03
C PHE A 86 0.74 -2.76 -2.07
N GLY A 87 1.50 -3.80 -2.42
CA GLY A 87 2.51 -4.41 -1.54
C GLY A 87 1.91 -5.25 -0.41
N ASN A 88 2.58 -5.27 0.75
CA ASN A 88 2.21 -6.10 1.90
C ASN A 88 1.63 -5.26 3.04
N ALA A 89 0.62 -5.81 3.71
CA ALA A 89 -0.01 -5.23 4.89
C ALA A 89 0.84 -5.48 6.15
N THR A 90 0.87 -4.50 7.05
CA THR A 90 1.61 -4.59 8.32
C THR A 90 0.84 -5.37 9.40
N PHE A 91 -0.49 -5.31 9.38
CA PHE A 91 -1.34 -5.87 10.45
C PHE A 91 -2.39 -6.87 9.98
N LEU A 92 -2.74 -6.85 8.69
CA LEU A 92 -3.82 -7.67 8.14
C LEU A 92 -3.23 -8.81 7.32
N THR A 93 -3.86 -9.98 7.42
CA THR A 93 -3.59 -11.13 6.56
C THR A 93 -4.89 -11.60 5.92
N SER A 94 -4.78 -12.28 4.79
CA SER A 94 -5.89 -12.99 4.16
C SER A 94 -6.28 -14.21 4.98
N ASP A 95 -7.41 -14.84 4.66
CA ASP A 95 -7.87 -16.05 5.35
C ASP A 95 -6.88 -17.22 5.12
N SER A 96 -6.03 -17.15 4.08
CA SER A 96 -4.93 -18.08 3.81
C SER A 96 -3.61 -17.74 4.52
N GLY A 97 -3.54 -16.60 5.23
CA GLY A 97 -2.35 -16.13 5.94
C GLY A 97 -1.39 -15.26 5.11
N SER A 98 -1.69 -14.99 3.83
CA SER A 98 -0.89 -14.07 3.01
C SER A 98 -1.03 -12.63 3.52
N SER A 99 0.10 -11.93 3.69
CA SER A 99 0.15 -10.50 4.00
C SER A 99 0.09 -9.61 2.77
N ASN A 100 0.06 -10.18 1.56
CA ASN A 100 -0.08 -9.40 0.34
C ASN A 100 -1.47 -8.73 0.30
N VAL A 101 -1.49 -7.40 0.13
CA VAL A 101 -2.73 -6.61 0.13
C VAL A 101 -3.64 -7.01 -1.03
N GLY A 102 -3.08 -7.34 -2.19
CA GLY A 102 -3.83 -7.81 -3.36
C GLY A 102 -4.62 -9.08 -3.04
N ASP A 103 -4.01 -10.06 -2.39
CA ASP A 103 -4.68 -11.30 -1.97
C ASP A 103 -5.82 -11.02 -0.98
N ILE A 104 -5.57 -10.17 0.02
CA ILE A 104 -6.57 -9.74 1.00
C ILE A 104 -7.77 -9.07 0.31
N LEU A 105 -7.50 -8.20 -0.67
CA LEU A 105 -8.54 -7.50 -1.42
C LEU A 105 -9.32 -8.45 -2.33
N LEU A 106 -8.65 -9.34 -3.06
CA LEU A 106 -9.31 -10.30 -3.95
C LEU A 106 -10.25 -11.25 -3.20
N GLU A 107 -9.98 -11.51 -1.93
CA GLU A 107 -10.89 -12.27 -1.08
C GLU A 107 -12.12 -11.48 -0.63
N LYS A 108 -11.97 -10.18 -0.33
CA LYS A 108 -13.05 -9.36 0.26
C LYS A 108 -13.90 -8.66 -0.81
N ILE A 109 -13.30 -8.17 -1.89
CA ILE A 109 -13.99 -7.42 -2.95
C ILE A 109 -15.20 -8.19 -3.52
N PRO A 110 -15.10 -9.49 -3.89
CA PRO A 110 -16.24 -10.22 -4.43
C PRO A 110 -17.40 -10.32 -3.43
N LYS A 111 -17.09 -10.55 -2.14
CA LYS A 111 -18.09 -10.60 -1.06
C LYS A 111 -18.81 -9.26 -0.92
N THR A 112 -18.08 -8.15 -0.98
CA THR A 112 -18.65 -6.80 -0.93
C THR A 112 -19.49 -6.47 -2.15
N VAL A 113 -19.02 -6.80 -3.37
CA VAL A 113 -19.79 -6.59 -4.60
C VAL A 113 -21.09 -7.39 -4.56
N LEU A 114 -21.05 -8.64 -4.12
CA LEU A 114 -22.25 -9.47 -3.97
C LEU A 114 -23.24 -8.86 -2.96
N LEU A 115 -22.77 -8.47 -1.78
CA LEU A 115 -23.62 -7.85 -0.77
C LEU A 115 -24.24 -6.54 -1.25
N PHE A 116 -23.45 -5.67 -1.88
CA PHE A 116 -23.92 -4.38 -2.36
C PHE A 116 -24.92 -4.51 -3.51
N THR A 117 -24.64 -5.38 -4.48
CA THR A 117 -25.53 -5.60 -5.63
C THR A 117 -26.85 -6.23 -5.22
N THR A 118 -26.82 -7.24 -4.35
CA THR A 118 -28.05 -7.88 -3.83
C THR A 118 -28.89 -6.90 -3.02
N ALA A 119 -28.28 -6.11 -2.12
CA ALA A 119 -28.98 -5.07 -1.39
C ALA A 119 -29.58 -4.03 -2.34
N THR A 120 -28.83 -3.60 -3.36
CA THR A 120 -29.32 -2.63 -4.35
C THR A 120 -30.53 -3.16 -5.11
N ILE A 121 -30.51 -4.42 -5.56
CA ILE A 121 -31.64 -5.03 -6.27
C ILE A 121 -32.90 -5.04 -5.38
N ILE A 122 -32.75 -5.47 -4.12
CA ILE A 122 -33.88 -5.52 -3.17
C ILE A 122 -34.46 -4.12 -2.95
N ILE A 123 -33.58 -3.13 -2.67
CA ILE A 123 -33.99 -1.74 -2.45
C ILE A 123 -34.66 -1.17 -3.70
N SER A 124 -34.14 -1.45 -4.89
CA SER A 124 -34.74 -1.00 -6.14
C SER A 124 -36.14 -1.58 -6.35
N ILE A 125 -36.35 -2.88 -6.11
CA ILE A 125 -37.67 -3.51 -6.24
C ILE A 125 -38.68 -2.87 -5.28
N ILE A 126 -38.30 -2.76 -4.00
CA ILE A 126 -39.15 -2.15 -2.96
C ILE A 126 -39.43 -0.68 -3.30
N GLY A 127 -38.40 0.07 -3.67
CA GLY A 127 -38.50 1.49 -4.00
C GLY A 127 -39.41 1.77 -5.20
N ILE A 128 -39.34 0.94 -6.25
CA ILE A 128 -40.22 1.04 -7.41
C ILE A 128 -41.67 0.77 -7.00
N PHE A 129 -41.91 -0.31 -6.22
CA PHE A 129 -43.26 -0.67 -5.80
C PHE A 129 -43.88 0.41 -4.90
N LEU A 130 -43.15 0.88 -3.88
CA LEU A 130 -43.60 1.95 -3.00
C LEU A 130 -43.77 3.29 -3.73
N GLY A 131 -42.85 3.61 -4.65
CA GLY A 131 -42.94 4.82 -5.47
C GLY A 131 -44.16 4.82 -6.38
N ALA A 132 -44.49 3.68 -7.00
CA ALA A 132 -45.67 3.53 -7.84
C ALA A 132 -46.98 3.68 -7.02
N LEU A 133 -47.04 3.09 -5.83
CA LEU A 133 -48.19 3.21 -4.93
C LEU A 133 -48.38 4.63 -4.37
N ALA A 134 -47.30 5.34 -4.08
CA ALA A 134 -47.39 6.72 -3.58
C ALA A 134 -47.77 7.73 -4.68
N GLY A 135 -47.52 7.37 -5.95
CA GLY A 135 -47.85 8.19 -7.12
C GLY A 135 -49.23 7.92 -7.72
N SER A 136 -49.92 6.87 -7.30
CA SER A 136 -51.32 6.54 -7.66
C SER A 136 -52.31 7.13 -6.68
#